data_AF-A0A5J4KRE8-F1
#
_entry.id   AF-A0A5J4KRE8-F1
#
_cell.length_a   1.000
_cell.length_b   1.000
_cell.length_c   1.000
_cell.angle_alpha   90.00
_cell.angle_beta   90.00
_cell.angle_gamma   90.00
#
_symmetry.space_group_name_H-M   'P 1'
#
loop_
_entity.id
_entity.type
_entity.pdbx_description
1 polymer ?
#
loop_
_entity_poly.entity_id
_entity_poly.type
_entity_poly.pdbx_seq_one_letter_code
_entity_poly.pdbx_strand_id
1 'polypeptide(L)' 'MSEVALLRQQIEMECEAMKHAMNSFRVTASHDIINNRYTSIGDIQEQLAVIVGEQEAAKIAVEAYIQAIG' A
#
# COMPACT_ATOMS: atom_id res chain seq x y z
N MET A 1 -24.00 -6.36 -7.77
CA MET A 1 -22.71 -6.09 -7.11
C MET A 1 -21.86 -5.35 -8.12
N SER A 2 -21.34 -4.17 -7.76
CA SER A 2 -20.54 -3.32 -8.67
C SER A 2 -19.10 -3.82 -8.71
N GLU A 3 -18.43 -3.66 -9.84
CA GLU A 3 -17.00 -3.94 -10.06
C GLU A 3 -16.11 -3.25 -8.99
N VAL A 4 -16.55 -2.07 -8.54
CA VAL A 4 -15.93 -1.29 -7.46
C VAL A 4 -15.94 -2.03 -6.12
N ALA A 5 -17.00 -2.80 -5.83
CA ALA A 5 -17.09 -3.56 -4.59
C ALA A 5 -16.12 -4.75 -4.59
N LEU A 6 -15.88 -5.34 -5.77
CA LEU A 6 -14.93 -6.43 -5.96
C LEU A 6 -13.48 -5.97 -5.80
N LEU A 7 -13.15 -4.82 -6.40
CA LEU A 7 -11.82 -4.22 -6.26
C LEU A 7 -11.52 -3.81 -4.82
N ARG A 8 -12.52 -3.22 -4.14
CA ARG A 8 -12.39 -2.85 -2.73
C ARG A 8 -12.14 -4.06 -1.84
N GLN A 9 -12.86 -5.15 -2.07
CA GLN A 9 -12.68 -6.39 -1.31
C GLN A 9 -11.29 -7.01 -1.53
N GLN A 10 -10.73 -6.90 -2.75
CA GLN A 10 -9.37 -7.36 -3.03
C GLN A 10 -8.31 -6.54 -2.27
N ILE A 11 -8.47 -5.21 -2.24
CA ILE A 11 -7.57 -4.33 -1.49
C ILE A 11 -7.61 -4.65 0.01
N GLU A 12 -8.81 -4.89 0.56
CA GLU A 12 -8.98 -5.25 1.97
C GLU A 12 -8.25 -6.57 2.32
N MET A 13 -8.32 -7.57 1.44
CA MET A 13 -7.61 -8.85 1.62
C MET A 13 -6.08 -8.70 1.57
N GLU A 14 -5.54 -7.89 0.65
CA GLU A 14 -4.10 -7.65 0.55
C GLU A 14 -3.55 -6.90 1.78
N CYS A 15 -4.32 -5.95 2.30
CA CYS A 15 -3.99 -5.23 3.53
C CYS A 15 -3.96 -6.16 4.75
N GLU A 16 -4.92 -7.09 4.87
CA GLU A 16 -4.91 -8.10 5.93
C GLU A 16 -3.71 -9.05 5.81
N ALA A 17 -3.40 -9.52 4.60
CA ALA A 17 -2.22 -10.36 4.34
C ALA A 17 -0.92 -9.64 4.72
N MET A 18 -0.81 -8.34 4.40
CA MET A 18 0.33 -7.51 4.78
C MET A 18 0.45 -7.34 6.30
N LYS A 19 -0.66 -7.06 6.98
CA LYS A 19 -0.71 -6.92 8.45
C LYS A 19 -0.31 -8.23 9.14
N HIS A 20 -0.76 -9.37 8.64
CA HIS A 20 -0.36 -10.67 9.15
C HIS A 20 1.12 -10.97 8.90
N ALA A 21 1.63 -10.69 7.69
CA ALA A 21 3.03 -10.85 7.37
C ALA A 21 3.91 -9.98 8.30
N MET A 22 3.56 -8.71 8.51
CA MET A 22 4.31 -7.78 9.38
C MET A 22 4.27 -8.18 10.85
N ASN A 23 3.13 -8.66 11.35
CA ASN A 23 3.01 -9.15 12.72
C ASN A 23 3.78 -10.46 12.94
N SER A 24 3.88 -11.32 11.93
CA SER A 24 4.68 -12.56 11.99
C SER A 24 6.18 -12.33 11.74
N PHE A 25 6.57 -11.23 11.09
CA PHE A 25 7.98 -10.92 10.74
C PHE A 25 8.64 -9.83 11.60
N ARG A 26 8.01 -9.39 12.70
CA ARG A 26 8.48 -8.25 13.54
C ARG A 26 9.88 -8.41 14.16
N VAL A 27 10.58 -9.53 13.93
CA VAL A 27 11.96 -9.75 14.38
C VAL A 27 12.96 -9.92 13.23
N THR A 28 12.53 -10.19 11.98
CA THR A 28 13.46 -10.62 10.90
C THR A 28 13.10 -10.17 9.48
N ALA A 29 12.16 -9.25 9.25
CA ALA A 29 11.96 -8.72 7.91
C ALA A 29 13.27 -8.07 7.42
N SER A 30 13.96 -8.73 6.47
CA SER A 30 15.14 -8.15 5.83
C SER A 30 14.72 -6.79 5.28
N HIS A 31 15.57 -5.79 5.46
CA HIS A 31 15.35 -4.44 4.91
C HIS A 31 14.97 -4.49 3.42
N ASP A 32 15.35 -5.54 2.69
CA ASP A 32 14.95 -5.81 1.30
C ASP A 32 13.44 -5.98 1.11
N ILE A 33 12.73 -6.62 2.04
CA ILE A 33 11.27 -6.78 1.95
C ILE A 33 10.58 -5.44 2.18
N ILE A 34 11.10 -4.63 3.10
CA ILE A 34 10.60 -3.28 3.37
C ILE A 34 10.89 -2.39 2.16
N ASN A 35 12.11 -2.44 1.61
CA ASN A 35 12.51 -1.68 0.43
C ASN A 35 11.70 -2.05 -0.81
N ASN A 36 11.48 -3.35 -1.08
CA ASN A 36 10.66 -3.78 -2.21
C ASN A 36 9.22 -3.27 -2.10
N ARG A 37 8.64 -3.26 -0.88
CA ARG A 37 7.30 -2.69 -0.66
C ARG A 37 7.30 -1.17 -0.85
N TYR A 38 8.34 -0.47 -0.42
CA TYR A 38 8.49 0.96 -0.68
C TYR A 38 8.63 1.28 -2.17
N THR A 39 9.38 0.47 -2.93
CA THR A 39 9.50 0.60 -4.39
C THR A 39 8.14 0.41 -5.07
N SER A 40 7.38 -0.61 -4.66
CA SER A 40 6.02 -0.81 -5.18
C SER A 40 5.07 0.35 -4.85
N ILE A 41 5.20 0.97 -3.67
CA ILE A 41 4.43 2.17 -3.32
C ILE A 41 4.82 3.35 -4.24
N GLY A 42 6.11 3.49 -4.56
CA GLY A 42 6.61 4.51 -5.50
C GLY A 42 6.00 4.36 -6.90
N ASP A 43 6.01 3.15 -7.45
CA ASP A 43 5.44 2.86 -8.77
C ASP A 43 3.92 3.13 -8.82
N ILE A 44 3.21 2.85 -7.72
CA ILE A 44 1.79 3.13 -7.58
C ILE A 44 1.53 4.63 -7.45
N GLN A 45 2.37 5.34 -6.70
CA GLN A 45 2.29 6.80 -6.55
C GLN A 45 2.53 7.51 -7.89
N GLU A 46 3.47 7.01 -8.71
CA GLU A 46 3.77 7.56 -10.04
C GLU A 46 2.57 7.37 -10.98
N GLN A 47 1.92 6.21 -10.94
CA GLN A 47 0.67 5.97 -11.68
C GLN A 47 -0.49 6.83 -11.16
N LEU A 48 -0.56 7.07 -9.85
CA LEU A 48 -1.57 7.95 -9.27
C LEU A 48 -1.34 9.41 -9.70
N ALA A 49 -0.07 9.83 -9.78
CA ALA A 49 0.30 11.20 -10.18
C ALA A 49 -0.16 11.54 -11.60
N VAL A 50 -0.21 10.56 -12.50
CA VAL A 50 -0.77 10.72 -13.85
C VAL A 50 -2.27 11.04 -13.83
N ILE A 51 -2.99 10.60 -12.79
CA ILE A 51 -4.46 10.70 -12.71
C ILE A 51 -4.90 11.91 -11.87
N VAL A 52 -4.25 12.13 -10.71
CA VAL A 52 -4.67 13.15 -9.73
C VAL A 52 -3.67 14.29 -9.55
N GLY A 53 -2.53 14.24 -10.25
CA GLY A 53 -1.41 15.15 -10.06
C GLY A 53 -0.48 14.72 -8.92
N GLU A 54 0.80 15.04 -9.05
CA GLU A 54 1.86 14.59 -8.12
C GLU A 54 1.58 14.92 -6.65
N GLN A 55 1.00 16.10 -6.40
CA GLN A 55 0.79 16.60 -5.05
C GLN A 55 -0.33 15.83 -4.32
N GLU A 56 -1.40 15.50 -5.03
CA GLU A 56 -2.51 14.72 -4.48
C GLU A 56 -2.15 13.24 -4.37
N ALA A 57 -1.37 12.72 -5.34
CA ALA A 57 -0.80 11.38 -5.29
C ALA A 57 0.10 11.16 -4.07
N ALA A 58 0.97 12.12 -3.76
CA ALA A 58 1.83 12.06 -2.58
C ALA A 58 1.01 12.06 -1.29
N LYS A 59 -0.04 12.88 -1.22
CA LYS A 59 -0.92 12.96 -0.05
C LYS A 59 -1.67 11.64 0.20
N ILE A 60 -2.22 11.05 -0.85
CA ILE A 60 -2.91 9.75 -0.78
C ILE A 60 -1.95 8.63 -0.35
N ALA A 61 -0.72 8.62 -0.88
CA ALA A 61 0.28 7.61 -0.50
C ALA A 61 0.67 7.71 0.98
N VAL A 62 0.87 8.93 1.50
CA VAL A 62 1.21 9.17 2.91
C VAL A 62 0.05 8.81 3.83
N GLU A 63 -1.19 9.18 3.49
CA GLU A 63 -2.38 8.82 4.27
C GLU A 63 -2.59 7.30 4.33
N ALA A 64 -2.40 6.60 3.21
CA ALA A 64 -2.49 5.14 3.15
C ALA A 64 -1.40 4.45 3.99
N TYR A 65 -0.17 4.98 3.97
CA TYR A 65 0.93 4.47 4.79
C TYR A 65 0.64 4.63 6.29
N ILE A 66 0.18 5.82 6.70
CA ILE A 66 -0.14 6.11 8.11
C ILE A 66 -1.29 5.22 8.60
N GLN A 67 -2.33 4.97 7.79
CA GLN A 67 -3.41 4.07 8.18
C GLN A 67 -3.01 2.60 8.28
N ALA A 68 -2.07 2.14 7.45
CA ALA A 68 -1.68 0.74 7.40
C ALA A 68 -0.63 0.35 8.46
N ILE A 69 0.26 1.28 8.81
CA ILE A 69 1.42 1.02 9.68
C ILE A 69 1.36 1.78 11.02
N GLY A 70 0.62 2.90 11.09
CA GLY A 70 0.42 3.70 12.31
C GLY A 70 -0.42 3.02 13.37
#